data_AF-A0A4Q3N6A8-F1
#
_entry.id   AF-A0A4Q3N6A8-F1
#
_cell.length_a   1.000
_cell.length_b   1.000
_cell.length_c   1.000
_cell.angle_alpha   90.00
_cell.angle_beta   90.00
_cell.angle_gamma   90.00
#
_symmetry.space_group_name_H-M   'P 1'
#
loop_
_entity.id
_entity.type
_entity.pdbx_description
1 polymer ?
#
loop_
_entity_poly.entity_id
_entity_poly.type
_entity_poly.pdbx_seq_one_letter_code
_entity_poly.pdbx_strand_id
1 'polypeptide(L)' 'MTDAPAHPSAPRRHADAGKTWLSTAIARIEADFQRSADTHLIPLPLPALAARGIDLYLKDESTHPTGSLKHRLARSLFLY' A
#
# COMPACT_ATOMS: atom_id res chain seq x y z
N MET A 1 49.89 6.73 -35.53
CA MET A 1 49.34 6.14 -34.30
C MET A 1 47.95 6.75 -34.13
N THR A 2 46.94 6.03 -34.59
CA THR A 2 45.60 6.55 -34.89
C THR A 2 44.78 6.64 -33.61
N ASP A 3 44.26 7.83 -33.31
CA ASP A 3 43.32 8.06 -32.22
C ASP A 3 41.94 7.54 -32.65
N ALA A 4 41.38 6.60 -31.89
CA ALA A 4 40.09 5.98 -32.18
C ALA A 4 38.96 6.84 -31.58
N PRO A 5 37.83 7.06 -32.27
CA PRO A 5 36.77 7.90 -31.74
C PRO A 5 36.05 7.17 -30.61
N ALA A 6 35.82 7.87 -29.49
CA ALA A 6 34.97 7.39 -28.41
C ALA A 6 33.55 7.15 -28.96
N HIS A 7 33.08 5.90 -28.88
CA HIS A 7 31.71 5.55 -29.24
C HIS A 7 30.72 6.31 -28.33
N PRO A 8 29.66 6.94 -28.88
CA PRO A 8 28.60 7.51 -28.07
C PRO A 8 27.83 6.36 -27.39
N SER A 9 27.94 6.26 -26.07
CA SER A 9 27.16 5.34 -25.27
C SER A 9 25.66 5.64 -25.45
N ALA A 10 24.92 4.68 -26.01
CA ALA A 10 23.51 4.76 -26.32
C ALA A 10 22.67 5.15 -25.07
N PRO A 11 21.53 5.85 -25.25
CA PRO A 11 20.83 6.48 -24.14
C PRO A 11 20.17 5.46 -23.21
N ARG A 12 20.49 5.52 -21.91
CA ARG A 12 19.96 4.68 -20.81
C ARG A 12 18.46 4.88 -20.49
N ARG A 13 17.63 5.22 -21.49
CA ARG A 13 16.23 5.62 -21.31
C ARG A 13 15.36 4.58 -20.58
N HIS A 14 15.63 3.28 -20.75
CA HIS A 14 14.85 2.23 -20.12
C HIS A 14 15.11 2.07 -18.62
N ALA A 15 16.37 2.24 -18.17
CA ALA A 15 16.71 2.10 -16.75
C ALA A 15 16.13 3.26 -15.92
N ASP A 16 16.06 4.46 -16.52
CA ASP A 16 15.57 5.66 -15.84
C ASP A 16 14.04 5.68 -15.73
N ALA A 17 13.35 5.22 -16.79
CA ALA A 17 11.90 5.02 -16.76
C ALA A 17 11.48 3.98 -15.71
N GLY A 18 12.22 2.87 -15.60
CA GLY A 18 11.96 1.84 -14.59
C GLY A 18 12.14 2.35 -13.16
N LYS A 19 13.21 3.11 -12.89
CA LYS A 19 13.45 3.74 -11.59
C LYS A 19 12.39 4.77 -11.22
N THR A 20 11.99 5.59 -12.18
CA THR A 20 10.95 6.61 -12.00
C THR A 20 9.59 5.96 -11.71
N TRP A 21 9.25 4.89 -12.43
CA TRP A 21 8.04 4.14 -12.16
C TRP A 21 8.05 3.52 -10.77
N LEU A 22 9.16 2.88 -10.39
CA LEU A 22 9.30 2.23 -9.09
C LEU A 22 9.16 3.24 -7.94
N SER A 23 9.88 4.37 -8.00
CA SER A 23 9.78 5.40 -6.96
C SER A 23 8.37 5.97 -6.85
N THR A 24 7.70 6.18 -7.99
CA THR A 24 6.31 6.64 -8.01
C THR A 24 5.36 5.59 -7.41
N ALA A 25 5.57 4.31 -7.71
CA ALA A 25 4.76 3.22 -7.18
C ALA A 25 4.90 3.12 -5.65
N ILE A 26 6.12 3.15 -5.12
CA ILE A 26 6.36 3.13 -3.67
C ILE A 26 5.75 4.36 -2.99
N ALA A 27 5.97 5.56 -3.53
CA ALA A 27 5.40 6.80 -2.96
C ALA A 27 3.87 6.76 -2.88
N ARG A 28 3.18 6.12 -3.84
CA ARG A 28 1.73 5.92 -3.79
C ARG A 28 1.32 4.98 -2.66
N ILE A 29 2.05 3.87 -2.48
CA ILE A 29 1.79 2.90 -1.40
C ILE A 29 1.99 3.53 -0.03
N GLU A 30 3.05 4.32 0.14
CA GLU A 30 3.32 5.08 1.38
C GLU A 30 2.22 6.12 1.66
N ALA A 31 1.80 6.88 0.65
CA ALA A 31 0.71 7.84 0.80
C ALA A 31 -0.62 7.16 1.17
N ASP A 32 -0.91 5.98 0.61
CA ASP A 32 -2.07 5.18 1.02
C ASP A 32 -1.94 4.67 2.46
N PHE A 33 -0.74 4.25 2.88
CA PHE A 33 -0.47 3.86 4.28
C PHE A 33 -0.79 4.98 5.26
N GLN A 34 -0.38 6.21 4.97
CA GLN A 34 -0.65 7.37 5.83
C GLN A 34 -2.12 7.83 5.85
N ARG A 35 -2.89 7.52 4.80
CA ARG A 35 -4.32 7.89 4.71
C ARG A 35 -5.27 6.86 5.32
N SER A 36 -4.86 5.60 5.45
CA SER A 36 -5.66 4.57 6.13
C SER A 36 -5.60 4.74 7.64
N ALA A 37 -6.25 5.79 8.14
CA ALA A 37 -6.57 5.90 9.56
C ALA A 37 -7.46 4.73 10.00
N ASP A 38 -7.36 4.37 11.29
CA ASP A 38 -8.05 3.23 11.88
C ASP A 38 -9.56 3.29 11.64
N THR A 39 -10.04 2.30 10.90
CA THR A 39 -11.45 2.09 10.60
C THR A 39 -12.24 1.99 11.90
N HIS A 40 -13.36 2.73 11.94
CA HIS A 40 -14.20 2.86 13.13
C HIS A 40 -14.71 1.49 13.59
N LEU A 41 -14.63 1.22 14.89
CA LEU A 41 -15.32 0.10 15.51
C LEU A 41 -16.81 0.46 15.61
N ILE A 42 -17.66 -0.35 14.98
CA ILE A 42 -19.11 -0.20 15.00
C ILE A 42 -19.65 -1.15 16.08
N PRO A 43 -20.29 -0.66 17.14
CA PRO A 43 -20.88 -1.52 18.16
C PRO A 43 -22.05 -2.31 17.56
N LEU A 44 -22.08 -3.62 17.81
CA LEU A 44 -23.19 -4.51 17.45
C LEU A 44 -23.88 -5.00 18.72
N PRO A 45 -24.97 -4.35 19.16
CA PRO A 45 -25.65 -4.73 20.39
C PRO A 45 -26.32 -6.10 20.22
N LEU A 46 -25.79 -7.12 20.91
CA LEU A 46 -26.34 -8.47 20.95
C LEU A 46 -26.74 -8.80 22.39
N PRO A 47 -28.03 -8.67 22.75
CA PRO A 47 -28.49 -8.79 24.15
C PRO A 47 -28.08 -10.09 24.84
N ALA A 48 -28.08 -11.22 24.13
CA ALA A 48 -27.68 -12.51 24.68
C ALA A 48 -26.18 -12.60 25.03
N LEU A 49 -25.33 -11.90 24.27
CA LEU A 49 -23.89 -11.80 24.55
C LEU A 49 -23.62 -10.75 25.63
N ALA A 50 -24.31 -9.60 25.56
CA ALA A 50 -24.21 -8.54 26.56
C ALA A 50 -24.63 -9.02 27.96
N ALA A 51 -25.68 -9.85 28.06
CA ALA A 51 -26.09 -10.48 29.32
C ALA A 51 -25.02 -11.42 29.92
N ARG A 52 -24.03 -11.82 29.12
CA ARG A 52 -22.86 -12.60 29.54
C ARG A 52 -21.59 -11.75 29.66
N GLY A 53 -21.70 -10.42 29.56
CA GLY A 53 -20.58 -9.48 29.64
C GLY A 53 -19.69 -9.47 28.39
N ILE A 54 -20.21 -9.85 27.22
CA ILE A 54 -19.46 -9.84 25.95
C ILE A 54 -19.99 -8.72 25.06
N ASP A 55 -19.15 -7.72 24.80
CA ASP A 55 -19.41 -6.65 23.84
C ASP A 55 -18.86 -7.02 22.46
N LEU A 56 -19.66 -6.84 21.42
CA LEU A 56 -19.27 -7.14 20.04
C LEU A 56 -19.13 -5.85 19.25
N TYR A 57 -18.00 -5.73 18.55
CA TYR A 57 -17.71 -4.62 17.65
C TYR A 57 -17.30 -5.16 16.29
N LEU A 58 -17.76 -4.50 15.23
CA LEU A 58 -17.34 -4.75 13.87
C LEU A 58 -16.31 -3.71 13.45
N LYS A 59 -15.17 -4.16 12.93
CA LYS A 59 -14.22 -3.27 12.26
C LYS A 59 -14.55 -3.25 10.77
N ASP A 60 -14.93 -2.10 10.25
CA ASP A 60 -15.31 -1.98 8.83
C ASP A 60 -14.08 -1.84 7.92
N GLU A 61 -13.51 -2.98 7.54
CA GLU A 61 -12.38 -3.08 6.60
C GLU A 61 -12.79 -3.01 5.12
N SER A 62 -14.10 -2.89 4.82
CA SER A 62 -14.60 -2.72 3.45
C SER A 62 -14.32 -1.32 2.89
N THR A 63 -14.01 -0.37 3.75
CA THR A 63 -13.72 1.04 3.40
C THR A 63 -12.36 1.24 2.73
N HIS A 64 -11.49 0.23 2.69
CA HIS A 64 -10.24 0.31 1.94
C HIS A 64 -10.49 0.42 0.43
N PRO A 65 -9.55 0.99 -0.34
CA PRO A 65 -9.71 1.16 -1.80
C PRO A 65 -10.07 -0.12 -2.56
N THR A 66 -9.65 -1.29 -2.08
CA THR A 66 -9.94 -2.60 -2.70
C THR A 66 -11.08 -3.36 -2.01
N GLY A 67 -11.81 -2.74 -1.08
CA GLY A 67 -12.98 -3.34 -0.44
C GLY A 67 -12.69 -4.44 0.58
N SER A 68 -11.44 -4.62 1.01
CA SER A 68 -11.10 -5.71 1.93
C SER A 68 -9.81 -5.49 2.72
N LEU A 69 -9.68 -6.29 3.79
CA LEU A 69 -8.48 -6.37 4.64
C LEU A 69 -7.19 -6.69 3.87
N LYS A 70 -7.29 -7.35 2.71
CA LYS A 70 -6.14 -7.69 1.85
C LYS A 70 -5.33 -6.44 1.44
N HIS A 71 -5.96 -5.27 1.40
CA HIS A 71 -5.28 -4.01 1.14
C HIS A 71 -4.18 -3.71 2.17
N ARG A 72 -4.43 -3.98 3.46
CA ARG A 72 -3.43 -3.80 4.53
C ARG A 72 -2.25 -4.75 4.34
N LEU A 73 -2.52 -6.02 4.03
CA LEU A 73 -1.48 -7.03 3.81
C LEU A 73 -0.62 -6.70 2.60
N ALA A 74 -1.24 -6.37 1.46
CA ALA A 74 -0.51 -6.01 0.25
C ALA A 74 0.48 -4.86 0.50
N ARG A 75 0.04 -3.80 1.19
CA ARG A 75 0.94 -2.69 1.58
C ARG A 75 2.11 -3.17 2.45
N SER A 76 1.82 -4.01 3.45
CA SER A 76 2.84 -4.50 4.37
C SER A 76 3.93 -5.27 3.65
N LEU A 77 3.57 -6.13 2.69
CA LEU A 77 4.51 -6.92 1.88
C LEU A 77 5.45 -6.08 1.00
N PHE A 78 5.07 -4.84 0.67
CA PHE A 78 5.89 -3.96 -0.17
C PHE A 78 6.68 -2.92 0.63
N LEU A 79 6.25 -2.57 1.84
CA LEU A 79 6.90 -1.56 2.68
C LEU A 79 7.80 -2.15 3.77
N TYR A 80 7.62 -3.42 4.14
CA TYR A 80 8.37 -4.14 5.17
C TYR A 80 8.82 -5.51 4.66
#